data_AF-A0A8T0RM78-F1
#
_entry.id   AF-A0A8T0RM78-F1
#
_cell.length_a   1.000
_cell.length_b   1.000
_cell.length_c   1.000
_cell.angle_alpha   90.00
_cell.angle_beta   90.00
_cell.angle_gamma   90.00
#
_symmetry.space_group_name_H-M   'P 1'
#
loop_
_entity.id
_entity.type
_entity.pdbx_description
1 polymer ?
#
loop_
_entity_poly.entity_id
_entity_poly.type
_entity_poly.pdbx_seq_one_letter_code
_entity_poly.pdbx_strand_id
1 'polypeptide(L)'
;MAASSVHLALLLCLMIMIPATVASPRRLRESPAGASRPTTFFEVDRPLRPPPGSSGPCSTLLLSGSFGSTLAKPPATAAYSPPRCLAAAGGRASAISLAVLEWRAACRGAQLDRIFGVWLGGAELLRGSTAAPPLDGIVWSVSKDVTKYASLVAAGRSTLAVYLGNLVNSTLTGVYRANVTLHLYLRRAPAPRPPPAVAPADLVLPMSRALPPNSGGGLWHQIRSAADVQSTSVALPSNTYRAVLELYISSHGDDESWYTNQPGYRNGPFREVTVRVDGVLAGAAWPFPVIYPGGIYPLLWRPVAPIGSFNLPTYDVELTPLLDGKAHEFGFAVTNAQDVWYVGANLHLWLDPGSTATTAGLVSYVAPPANATSSQSGDPVDTHHHATASRLFSAAGWVRSSYGNITTNATQTFGLEYTLTFETLDRTTVAGAGVSATDHAGGVVYAVQTRRNFPLGWLYEQGRLTVTHGLDETTVSAGRWWTGPRSRSLRTTQSSVVEDEEGGGKSWGVRQAYSYEATDGCYFRNVTSSGYGIVSDHSSEVCAAKGTSSGRGAVGAAPGAEKAGLVRN
;
A
#
# COMPACT_ATOMS: atom_id res chain seq x y z
N MET A 1 10.04 1.84 -51.42
CA MET A 1 11.01 2.79 -50.86
C MET A 1 10.23 3.89 -50.15
N ALA A 2 10.53 4.05 -48.85
CA ALA A 2 10.28 5.21 -47.98
C ALA A 2 8.84 5.77 -47.86
N ALA A 3 8.01 5.11 -47.03
CA ALA A 3 6.90 5.75 -46.31
C ALA A 3 6.44 4.85 -45.14
N SER A 4 7.31 4.56 -44.16
CA SER A 4 6.90 3.76 -42.98
C SER A 4 7.78 3.95 -41.73
N SER A 5 8.28 5.17 -41.49
CA SER A 5 9.20 5.41 -40.36
C SER A 5 8.94 6.68 -39.55
N VAL A 6 7.81 7.37 -39.78
CA VAL A 6 7.50 8.64 -39.11
C VAL A 6 6.50 8.50 -37.95
N HIS A 7 5.69 7.43 -37.93
CA HIS A 7 4.74 7.17 -36.83
C HIS A 7 5.30 6.31 -35.68
N LEU A 8 6.35 5.51 -35.94
CA LEU A 8 7.02 4.69 -34.92
C LEU A 8 7.88 5.53 -33.94
N ALA A 9 8.32 6.72 -34.37
CA ALA A 9 9.11 7.63 -33.56
C ALA A 9 8.27 8.58 -32.67
N LEU A 10 6.98 8.80 -33.00
CA LEU A 10 6.15 9.76 -32.28
C LEU A 10 5.72 9.26 -30.89
N LEU A 11 5.50 7.94 -30.73
CA LEU A 11 5.07 7.36 -29.44
C LEU A 11 6.23 6.90 -28.55
N LEU A 12 7.37 6.51 -29.11
CA LEU A 12 8.59 6.31 -28.30
C LEU A 12 9.09 7.64 -27.68
N CYS A 13 8.84 8.78 -28.34
CA CYS A 13 9.15 10.11 -27.79
C CYS A 13 8.09 10.66 -26.83
N LEU A 14 6.88 10.09 -26.78
CA LEU A 14 5.84 10.53 -25.82
C LEU A 14 6.05 9.99 -24.41
N MET A 15 7.00 9.07 -24.22
CA MET A 15 7.46 8.60 -22.90
C MET A 15 8.85 9.14 -22.52
N ILE A 16 9.58 9.79 -23.42
CA ILE A 16 10.86 10.47 -23.16
C ILE A 16 10.99 11.64 -24.14
N MET A 17 10.47 12.82 -23.80
CA MET A 17 10.97 14.13 -24.25
C MET A 17 10.12 15.26 -23.64
N ILE A 18 10.75 16.06 -22.76
CA ILE A 18 10.25 17.40 -22.38
C ILE A 18 10.50 18.32 -23.58
N PRO A 19 9.50 19.00 -24.17
CA PRO A 19 9.79 20.09 -25.07
C PRO A 19 10.19 21.31 -24.23
N ALA A 20 11.49 21.62 -24.25
CA ALA A 20 11.97 22.97 -23.95
C ALA A 20 11.33 23.92 -24.97
N THR A 21 10.32 24.68 -24.55
CA THR A 21 9.75 25.74 -25.38
C THR A 21 10.47 27.05 -25.10
N VAL A 22 11.12 27.53 -26.15
CA VAL A 22 11.72 28.85 -26.27
C VAL A 22 10.65 29.92 -26.04
N ALA A 23 10.94 30.84 -25.12
CA ALA A 23 10.10 31.97 -24.77
C ALA A 23 9.87 32.89 -25.98
N SER A 24 8.61 33.30 -26.17
CA SER A 24 8.26 34.46 -27.01
C SER A 24 7.66 35.55 -26.10
N PRO A 25 8.05 36.83 -26.25
CA PRO A 25 7.80 37.85 -25.24
C PRO A 25 6.37 38.37 -25.39
N ARG A 26 5.53 38.18 -24.37
CA ARG A 26 4.28 38.94 -24.25
C ARG A 26 4.19 39.69 -22.93
N ARG A 27 3.88 40.97 -23.12
CA ARG A 27 3.87 42.07 -22.18
C ARG A 27 3.03 41.76 -20.93
N LEU A 28 3.56 42.20 -19.80
CA LEU A 28 2.86 42.45 -18.54
C LEU A 28 1.54 43.17 -18.80
N ARG A 29 0.45 42.52 -18.41
CA ARG A 29 -0.77 43.21 -17.99
C ARG A 29 -1.18 42.61 -16.65
N GLU A 30 -0.84 43.30 -15.59
CA GLU A 30 -1.44 43.09 -14.28
C GLU A 30 -2.96 43.24 -14.39
N SER A 31 -3.68 42.30 -13.79
CA SER A 31 -5.05 42.52 -13.35
C SER A 31 -5.16 41.99 -11.91
N PRO A 32 -5.62 42.80 -10.94
CA PRO A 32 -5.58 42.44 -9.53
C PRO A 32 -6.84 41.68 -9.06
N ALA A 33 -6.62 40.82 -8.05
CA ALA A 33 -7.58 40.36 -7.03
C ALA A 33 -8.86 39.63 -7.49
N GLY A 34 -8.72 38.34 -7.75
CA GLY A 34 -9.73 37.33 -7.42
C GLY A 34 -8.99 36.11 -6.87
N ALA A 35 -8.88 35.96 -5.55
CA ALA A 35 -8.26 34.78 -4.97
C ALA A 35 -9.19 33.57 -5.21
N SER A 36 -9.02 32.89 -6.35
CA SER A 36 -9.65 31.59 -6.60
C SER A 36 -9.30 30.65 -5.44
N ARG A 37 -10.30 29.91 -4.96
CA ARG A 37 -10.11 28.91 -3.91
C ARG A 37 -9.27 27.77 -4.49
N PRO A 38 -8.23 27.29 -3.77
CA PRO A 38 -7.46 26.13 -4.21
C PRO A 38 -8.35 24.93 -4.50
N THR A 39 -8.01 24.15 -5.52
CA THR A 39 -8.74 22.93 -5.85
C THR A 39 -8.46 21.84 -4.81
N THR A 40 -9.52 21.18 -4.32
CA THR A 40 -9.38 20.06 -3.38
C THR A 40 -9.15 18.77 -4.14
N PHE A 41 -8.04 18.10 -3.87
CA PHE A 41 -7.77 16.74 -4.33
C PHE A 41 -7.99 15.76 -3.19
N PHE A 42 -8.44 14.56 -3.52
CA PHE A 42 -8.69 13.51 -2.54
C PHE A 42 -8.56 12.12 -3.16
N GLU A 43 -8.25 11.15 -2.32
CA GLU A 43 -8.38 9.73 -2.61
C GLU A 43 -9.73 9.24 -2.02
N VAL A 44 -10.45 8.38 -2.75
CA VAL A 44 -11.71 7.82 -2.25
C VAL A 44 -11.41 6.73 -1.23
N ASP A 45 -11.76 6.98 0.03
CA ASP A 45 -11.63 6.02 1.13
C ASP A 45 -12.86 6.14 2.07
N ARG A 46 -13.01 5.18 2.98
CA ARG A 46 -14.01 5.22 4.05
C ARG A 46 -13.59 6.15 5.19
N PRO A 47 -14.54 6.84 5.85
CA PRO A 47 -14.26 7.53 7.09
C PRO A 47 -13.76 6.58 8.17
N LEU A 48 -12.66 6.95 8.85
CA LEU A 48 -12.15 6.22 10.00
C LEU A 48 -13.02 6.55 11.23
N ARG A 49 -13.70 5.55 11.77
CA ARG A 49 -14.59 5.70 12.93
C ARG A 49 -14.07 4.92 14.12
N PRO A 50 -14.07 5.51 15.33
CA PRO A 50 -13.68 4.80 16.53
C PRO A 50 -14.74 3.74 16.88
N PRO A 51 -14.35 2.67 17.59
CA PRO A 51 -15.30 1.73 18.16
C PRO A 51 -16.35 2.43 19.04
N PRO A 52 -17.62 1.98 19.06
CA PRO A 52 -18.66 2.54 19.92
C PRO A 52 -18.23 2.63 21.39
N GLY A 53 -18.58 3.74 22.05
CA GLY A 53 -18.21 4.00 23.44
C GLY A 53 -16.80 4.57 23.65
N SER A 54 -16.02 4.77 22.59
CA SER A 54 -14.75 5.51 22.65
C SER A 54 -14.96 6.99 22.99
N SER A 55 -13.99 7.61 23.64
CA SER A 55 -13.91 9.06 23.88
C SER A 55 -12.87 9.71 22.95
N GLY A 56 -13.03 10.99 22.62
CA GLY A 56 -12.14 11.73 21.73
C GLY A 56 -12.87 12.34 20.51
N PRO A 57 -12.14 12.79 19.47
CA PRO A 57 -10.70 12.67 19.33
C PRO A 57 -9.93 13.65 20.24
N CYS A 58 -8.86 13.17 20.83
CA CYS A 58 -7.79 14.02 21.32
C CYS A 58 -6.79 14.27 20.19
N SER A 59 -6.75 15.51 19.70
CA SER A 59 -5.95 15.88 18.53
C SER A 59 -4.67 16.60 18.95
N THR A 60 -3.52 16.14 18.46
CA THR A 60 -2.20 16.74 18.74
C THR A 60 -1.48 17.01 17.43
N LEU A 61 -1.16 18.28 17.16
CA LEU A 61 -0.29 18.65 16.05
C LEU A 61 1.13 18.17 16.37
N LEU A 62 1.66 17.27 15.54
CA LEU A 62 2.99 16.70 15.72
C LEU A 62 4.07 17.53 15.01
N LEU A 63 3.76 18.02 13.80
CA LEU A 63 4.66 18.87 13.02
C LEU A 63 3.85 19.77 12.07
N SER A 64 4.27 21.02 11.96
CA SER A 64 3.82 21.96 10.92
C SER A 64 5.05 22.55 10.24
N GLY A 65 5.08 22.56 8.91
CA GLY A 65 6.27 22.95 8.18
C GLY A 65 6.01 23.32 6.72
N SER A 66 6.99 24.02 6.14
CA SER A 66 7.03 24.33 4.71
C SER A 66 8.13 23.52 4.02
N PHE A 67 7.78 22.80 2.97
CA PHE A 67 8.64 21.91 2.20
C PHE A 67 8.87 22.50 0.80
N GLY A 68 9.95 23.27 0.67
CA GLY A 68 10.42 23.88 -0.58
C GLY A 68 11.47 23.02 -1.26
N SER A 69 12.76 23.38 -1.17
CA SER A 69 13.87 22.59 -1.72
C SER A 69 14.38 21.57 -0.69
N THR A 70 13.74 20.39 -0.64
CA THR A 70 13.95 19.32 0.35
C THR A 70 14.36 17.96 -0.25
N LEU A 71 14.33 17.77 -1.57
CA LEU A 71 14.61 16.50 -2.29
C LEU A 71 15.94 15.82 -1.91
N ALA A 72 16.96 16.57 -1.49
CA ALA A 72 18.26 16.04 -1.08
C ALA A 72 18.60 16.38 0.38
N LYS A 73 17.62 16.82 1.18
CA LYS A 73 17.80 17.18 2.59
C LYS A 73 17.32 16.04 3.48
N PRO A 74 17.84 15.94 4.72
CA PRO A 74 17.28 15.03 5.70
C PRO A 74 15.82 15.40 6.02
N PRO A 75 15.04 14.47 6.60
CA PRO A 75 13.67 14.76 7.03
C PRO A 75 13.61 15.89 8.06
N ALA A 76 12.51 16.64 8.06
CA ALA A 76 12.21 17.55 9.16
C ALA A 76 11.87 16.74 10.42
N THR A 77 12.44 17.10 11.57
CA THR A 77 12.26 16.35 12.81
C THR A 77 11.62 17.16 13.91
N ALA A 78 10.82 16.50 14.76
CA ALA A 78 10.29 17.06 15.99
C ALA A 78 10.40 16.05 17.13
N ALA A 79 10.65 16.51 18.35
CA ALA A 79 10.60 15.65 19.53
C ALA A 79 9.16 15.17 19.75
N TYR A 80 8.99 13.87 20.01
CA TYR A 80 7.69 13.27 20.27
C TYR A 80 7.52 12.91 21.74
N SER A 81 6.42 13.38 22.30
CA SER A 81 5.88 12.92 23.58
C SER A 81 4.44 12.45 23.39
N PRO A 82 3.98 11.39 24.08
CA PRO A 82 2.61 10.93 23.96
C PRO A 82 1.61 12.05 24.35
N PRO A 83 0.47 12.18 23.65
CA PRO A 83 -0.52 13.21 23.95
C PRO A 83 -0.99 13.19 25.42
N ARG A 84 -1.21 14.37 26.02
CA ARG A 84 -1.60 14.50 27.45
C ARG A 84 -2.86 13.71 27.80
N CYS A 85 -3.81 13.62 26.88
CA CYS A 85 -5.03 12.82 27.04
C CYS A 85 -4.75 11.32 27.18
N LEU A 86 -3.72 10.79 26.54
CA LEU A 86 -3.31 9.39 26.70
C LEU A 86 -2.76 9.18 28.11
N ALA A 87 -1.94 10.11 28.61
CA ALA A 87 -1.49 10.09 30.00
C ALA A 87 -2.67 10.14 30.99
N ALA A 88 -3.65 11.01 30.74
CA ALA A 88 -4.88 11.08 31.55
C ALA A 88 -5.72 9.78 31.51
N ALA A 89 -5.65 9.02 30.41
CA ALA A 89 -6.27 7.70 30.27
C ALA A 89 -5.38 6.54 30.76
N GLY A 90 -4.34 6.82 31.55
CA GLY A 90 -3.47 5.81 32.17
C GLY A 90 -2.19 5.48 31.39
N GLY A 91 -1.93 6.15 30.26
CA GLY A 91 -0.65 6.14 29.55
C GLY A 91 -0.31 4.85 28.80
N ARG A 92 -1.22 3.87 28.74
CA ARG A 92 -0.97 2.54 28.15
C ARG A 92 -1.49 2.45 26.72
N ALA A 93 -0.80 1.68 25.88
CA ALA A 93 -1.24 1.35 24.52
C ALA A 93 -2.66 0.75 24.47
N SER A 94 -3.02 -0.07 25.47
CA SER A 94 -4.35 -0.67 25.59
C SER A 94 -5.48 0.33 25.83
N ALA A 95 -5.18 1.58 26.20
CA ALA A 95 -6.18 2.65 26.29
C ALA A 95 -6.61 3.17 24.90
N ILE A 96 -5.79 3.00 23.85
CA ILE A 96 -6.04 3.53 22.51
C ILE A 96 -7.03 2.61 21.77
N SER A 97 -8.24 3.10 21.50
CA SER A 97 -9.24 2.37 20.69
C SER A 97 -9.07 2.57 19.20
N LEU A 98 -8.66 3.77 18.78
CA LEU A 98 -8.31 4.14 17.42
C LEU A 98 -7.26 5.26 17.47
N ALA A 99 -6.22 5.15 16.64
CA ALA A 99 -5.27 6.21 16.38
C ALA A 99 -5.28 6.56 14.89
N VAL A 100 -5.51 7.83 14.56
CA VAL A 100 -5.53 8.32 13.18
C VAL A 100 -4.40 9.33 12.98
N LEU A 101 -3.50 9.05 12.05
CA LEU A 101 -2.50 10.00 11.59
C LEU A 101 -3.06 10.75 10.39
N GLU A 102 -3.21 12.06 10.52
CA GLU A 102 -3.67 12.95 9.46
C GLU A 102 -2.49 13.76 8.91
N TRP A 103 -2.31 13.76 7.59
CA TRP A 103 -1.45 14.68 6.88
C TRP A 103 -2.31 15.59 6.01
N ARG A 104 -2.28 16.89 6.28
CA ARG A 104 -2.91 17.94 5.46
C ARG A 104 -1.83 18.76 4.78
N ALA A 105 -1.98 19.05 3.48
CA ALA A 105 -1.07 19.95 2.80
C ALA A 105 -1.77 20.85 1.78
N ALA A 106 -1.15 22.00 1.56
CA ALA A 106 -1.52 22.96 0.52
C ALA A 106 -0.29 23.34 -0.30
N CYS A 107 -0.45 23.51 -1.60
CA CYS A 107 0.62 24.00 -2.49
C CYS A 107 0.07 25.01 -3.49
N ARG A 108 0.84 26.07 -3.74
CA ARG A 108 0.57 27.06 -4.79
C ARG A 108 1.84 27.26 -5.61
N GLY A 109 1.69 27.39 -6.92
CA GLY A 109 2.79 27.40 -7.88
C GLY A 109 2.94 26.06 -8.59
N ALA A 110 3.62 26.05 -9.72
CA ALA A 110 3.80 24.86 -10.54
C ALA A 110 4.65 23.81 -9.78
N GLN A 111 4.20 22.55 -9.79
CA GLN A 111 4.93 21.45 -9.18
C GLN A 111 4.49 20.12 -9.81
N LEU A 112 5.33 19.09 -9.67
CA LEU A 112 4.98 17.71 -9.99
C LEU A 112 4.54 16.96 -8.71
N ASP A 113 4.10 15.73 -8.86
CA ASP A 113 3.91 14.82 -7.75
C ASP A 113 5.24 14.48 -7.07
N ARG A 114 5.20 14.34 -5.74
CA ARG A 114 6.39 14.17 -4.89
C ARG A 114 6.13 13.14 -3.81
N ILE A 115 7.07 12.21 -3.64
CA ILE A 115 7.02 11.24 -2.54
C ILE A 115 7.16 11.93 -1.18
N PHE A 116 6.38 11.46 -0.21
CA PHE A 116 6.46 11.84 1.20
C PHE A 116 6.40 10.63 2.13
N GLY A 117 6.89 10.82 3.35
CA GLY A 117 6.88 9.82 4.41
C GLY A 117 6.81 10.41 5.81
N VAL A 118 6.20 9.69 6.75
CA VAL A 118 6.16 9.99 8.19
C VAL A 118 6.69 8.80 8.97
N TRP A 119 7.62 9.06 9.89
CA TRP A 119 8.14 8.07 10.82
C TRP A 119 8.01 8.54 12.27
N LEU A 120 7.80 7.60 13.18
CA LEU A 120 7.88 7.83 14.62
C LEU A 120 8.89 6.87 15.23
N GLY A 121 9.94 7.39 15.85
CA GLY A 121 11.01 6.55 16.41
C GLY A 121 11.69 5.67 15.36
N GLY A 122 11.72 6.12 14.10
CA GLY A 122 12.20 5.34 12.96
C GLY A 122 11.16 4.43 12.31
N ALA A 123 10.03 4.12 12.96
CA ALA A 123 9.03 3.24 12.36
C ALA A 123 8.16 4.01 11.38
N GLU A 124 7.99 3.49 10.16
CA GLU A 124 7.26 4.17 9.10
C GLU A 124 5.75 4.07 9.34
N LEU A 125 5.07 5.20 9.44
CA LEU A 125 3.64 5.24 9.69
C LEU A 125 2.85 5.49 8.40
N LEU A 126 3.36 6.34 7.51
CA LEU A 126 2.67 6.78 6.30
C LEU A 126 3.67 7.00 5.17
N ARG A 127 3.33 6.51 3.97
CA ARG A 127 4.00 6.78 2.70
C ARG A 127 2.94 7.19 1.66
N GLY A 128 3.25 8.18 0.85
CA GLY A 128 2.32 8.71 -0.16
C GLY A 128 3.05 9.53 -1.22
N SER A 129 2.32 9.95 -2.25
CA SER A 129 2.77 10.94 -3.23
C SER A 129 1.78 12.10 -3.29
N THR A 130 2.28 13.32 -3.43
CA THR A 130 1.44 14.51 -3.56
C THR A 130 0.79 14.57 -4.94
N ALA A 131 -0.37 15.18 -5.09
CA ALA A 131 -0.87 15.54 -6.43
C ALA A 131 -0.23 16.83 -6.96
N ALA A 132 -0.06 16.91 -8.28
CA ALA A 132 0.45 18.10 -8.95
C ALA A 132 -0.58 19.26 -8.90
N PRO A 133 -0.20 20.45 -8.42
CA PRO A 133 -1.12 21.59 -8.27
C PRO A 133 -1.58 22.17 -9.62
N PRO A 134 -2.87 22.55 -9.76
CA PRO A 134 -3.32 23.46 -10.80
C PRO A 134 -2.87 24.90 -10.52
N LEU A 135 -3.12 25.82 -11.45
CA LEU A 135 -2.65 27.22 -11.38
C LEU A 135 -3.14 27.98 -10.12
N ASP A 136 -4.38 27.72 -9.70
CA ASP A 136 -5.03 28.25 -8.49
C ASP A 136 -4.53 27.61 -7.18
N GLY A 137 -3.74 26.54 -7.30
CA GLY A 137 -3.19 25.76 -6.20
C GLY A 137 -4.07 24.60 -5.77
N ILE A 138 -3.53 23.81 -4.85
CA ILE A 138 -4.12 22.55 -4.37
C ILE A 138 -4.19 22.51 -2.85
N VAL A 139 -5.22 21.83 -2.35
CA VAL A 139 -5.30 21.34 -0.97
C VAL A 139 -5.66 19.86 -0.99
N TRP A 140 -5.05 19.08 -0.10
CA TRP A 140 -5.40 17.67 0.08
C TRP A 140 -5.14 17.23 1.52
N SER A 141 -5.77 16.12 1.90
CA SER A 141 -5.61 15.48 3.19
C SER A 141 -5.62 13.97 3.03
N VAL A 142 -4.81 13.28 3.83
CA VAL A 142 -4.86 11.82 3.99
C VAL A 142 -4.94 11.48 5.47
N SER A 143 -5.77 10.50 5.81
CA SER A 143 -5.96 10.03 7.17
C SER A 143 -5.72 8.53 7.19
N LYS A 144 -4.76 8.07 7.98
CA LYS A 144 -4.41 6.64 8.08
C LYS A 144 -4.66 6.11 9.48
N ASP A 145 -5.29 4.94 9.56
CA ASP A 145 -5.39 4.17 10.80
C ASP A 145 -3.99 3.63 11.17
N VAL A 146 -3.46 4.14 12.28
CA VAL A 146 -2.16 3.76 12.85
C VAL A 146 -2.32 3.04 14.19
N THR A 147 -3.51 2.50 14.49
CA THR A 147 -3.82 1.82 15.76
C THR A 147 -2.93 0.61 16.03
N LYS A 148 -2.47 -0.08 14.97
CA LYS A 148 -1.51 -1.18 15.10
C LYS A 148 -0.17 -0.76 15.73
N TYR A 149 0.15 0.53 15.71
CA TYR A 149 1.33 1.13 16.34
C TYR A 149 1.06 1.68 17.75
N ALA A 150 -0.01 1.26 18.41
CA ALA A 150 -0.39 1.79 19.72
C ALA A 150 0.72 1.70 20.79
N SER A 151 1.53 0.63 20.78
CA SER A 151 2.70 0.48 21.65
C SER A 151 3.74 1.57 21.40
N LEU A 152 4.09 1.82 20.14
CA LEU A 152 5.01 2.87 19.73
C LEU A 152 4.50 4.29 20.09
N VAL A 153 3.21 4.55 19.87
CA VAL A 153 2.56 5.82 20.26
C VAL A 153 2.61 6.03 21.77
N ALA A 154 2.48 4.96 22.56
CA ALA A 154 2.49 5.03 24.02
C ALA A 154 3.90 5.05 24.64
N ALA A 155 4.90 4.45 23.99
CA ALA A 155 6.25 4.28 24.54
C ALA A 155 6.93 5.61 24.93
N GLY A 156 6.61 6.68 24.20
CA GLY A 156 7.11 8.03 24.43
C GLY A 156 8.62 8.21 24.22
N ARG A 157 9.11 9.47 24.33
CA ARG A 157 10.53 9.85 24.14
C ARG A 157 11.13 9.35 22.82
N SER A 158 10.49 9.72 21.72
CA SER A 158 10.92 9.37 20.37
C SER A 158 11.10 10.63 19.52
N THR A 159 11.54 10.45 18.28
CA THR A 159 11.61 11.53 17.29
C THR A 159 10.59 11.27 16.19
N LEU A 160 9.76 12.26 15.88
CA LEU A 160 8.99 12.29 14.65
C LEU A 160 9.90 12.77 13.52
N ALA A 161 9.88 12.07 12.38
CA ALA A 161 10.53 12.51 11.15
C ALA A 161 9.50 12.61 10.03
N VAL A 162 9.56 13.69 9.26
CA VAL A 162 8.65 13.99 8.16
C VAL A 162 9.47 14.39 6.94
N TYR A 163 9.33 13.61 5.87
CA TYR A 163 10.01 13.86 4.60
C TYR A 163 8.99 14.15 3.51
N LEU A 164 9.28 15.15 2.68
CA LEU A 164 8.60 15.39 1.41
C LEU A 164 9.69 15.83 0.44
N GLY A 165 9.97 15.03 -0.59
CA GLY A 165 11.09 15.23 -1.49
C GLY A 165 10.86 16.30 -2.55
N ASN A 166 10.67 17.56 -2.15
CA ASN A 166 10.30 18.63 -3.09
C ASN A 166 11.53 19.34 -3.69
N LEU A 167 11.37 19.80 -4.93
CA LEU A 167 12.35 20.58 -5.67
C LEU A 167 11.70 21.91 -6.09
N VAL A 168 12.35 23.02 -5.72
CA VAL A 168 11.94 24.36 -6.12
C VAL A 168 13.03 25.01 -6.96
N ASN A 169 12.66 25.51 -8.15
CA ASN A 169 13.52 26.24 -9.09
C ASN A 169 12.69 27.25 -9.90
N SER A 170 13.23 27.80 -11.00
CA SER A 170 12.55 28.79 -11.84
C SER A 170 11.27 28.29 -12.51
N THR A 171 11.14 26.97 -12.71
CA THR A 171 9.99 26.35 -13.37
C THR A 171 9.05 25.72 -12.35
N LEU A 172 9.59 25.04 -11.34
CA LEU A 172 8.85 24.40 -10.27
C LEU A 172 8.87 25.33 -9.06
N THR A 173 7.85 26.16 -8.94
CA THR A 173 7.76 27.20 -7.90
C THR A 173 6.95 26.78 -6.68
N GLY A 174 6.29 25.62 -6.75
CA GLY A 174 5.38 25.15 -5.72
C GLY A 174 6.05 24.75 -4.40
N VAL A 175 5.63 25.40 -3.30
CA VAL A 175 6.04 25.08 -1.93
C VAL A 175 4.87 24.46 -1.18
N TYR A 176 5.07 23.25 -0.66
CA TYR A 176 4.06 22.58 0.16
C TYR A 176 4.09 23.11 1.59
N ARG A 177 2.94 23.54 2.11
CA ARG A 177 2.74 23.81 3.54
C ARG A 177 1.92 22.67 4.11
N ALA A 178 2.48 21.94 5.08
CA ALA A 178 1.89 20.70 5.57
C ALA A 178 1.81 20.65 7.10
N ASN A 179 0.75 20.02 7.59
CA ASN A 179 0.51 19.72 9.00
C ASN A 179 0.33 18.20 9.15
N VAL A 180 1.04 17.63 10.12
CA VAL A 180 0.88 16.24 10.55
C VAL A 180 0.26 16.23 11.95
N THR A 181 -0.95 15.68 12.07
CA THR A 181 -1.75 15.66 13.29
C THR A 181 -2.06 14.22 13.70
N LEU A 182 -1.97 13.91 14.98
CA LEU A 182 -2.39 12.63 15.55
C LEU A 182 -3.70 12.80 16.30
N HIS A 183 -4.72 12.04 15.91
CA HIS A 183 -6.00 11.97 16.58
C HIS A 183 -6.12 10.65 17.35
N LEU A 184 -6.25 10.73 18.67
CA LEU A 184 -6.43 9.56 19.53
C LEU A 184 -7.87 9.46 20.02
N TYR A 185 -8.43 8.28 19.87
CA TYR A 185 -9.67 7.87 20.52
C TYR A 185 -9.35 6.84 21.59
N LEU A 186 -9.96 7.00 22.77
CA LEU A 186 -9.58 6.28 23.98
C LEU A 186 -10.75 5.43 24.47
N ARG A 187 -10.47 4.20 24.89
CA ARG A 187 -11.42 3.30 25.54
C ARG A 187 -11.82 3.86 26.91
N ARG A 188 -13.09 3.70 27.29
CA ARG A 188 -13.53 3.96 28.67
C ARG A 188 -12.98 2.87 29.60
N ALA A 189 -12.46 3.28 30.76
CA ALA A 189 -12.02 2.36 31.78
C ALA A 189 -13.21 1.77 32.56
N PRO A 190 -13.14 0.50 33.04
CA PRO A 190 -12.08 -0.48 32.78
C PRO A 190 -12.26 -1.14 31.40
N ALA A 191 -11.19 -1.16 30.59
CA ALA A 191 -11.18 -1.86 29.31
C ALA A 191 -10.66 -3.30 29.49
N PRO A 192 -11.35 -4.32 28.94
CA PRO A 192 -10.82 -5.69 28.93
C PRO A 192 -9.48 -5.75 28.21
N ARG A 193 -8.57 -6.63 28.65
CA ARG A 193 -7.33 -6.89 27.92
C ARG A 193 -7.70 -7.44 26.54
N PRO A 194 -7.17 -6.87 25.45
CA PRO A 194 -7.43 -7.42 24.13
C PRO A 194 -6.86 -8.85 24.04
N PRO A 195 -7.46 -9.72 23.21
CA PRO A 195 -7.01 -11.10 23.10
C PRO A 195 -5.54 -11.20 22.64
N PRO A 196 -4.78 -12.22 23.09
CA PRO A 196 -3.41 -12.46 22.64
C PRO A 196 -3.32 -12.61 21.12
N ALA A 197 -2.18 -12.23 20.54
CA ALA A 197 -1.88 -12.15 19.11
C ALA A 197 -2.80 -11.27 18.24
N VAL A 198 -4.02 -10.94 18.66
CA VAL A 198 -4.99 -10.13 17.89
C VAL A 198 -4.90 -8.64 18.23
N ALA A 199 -4.45 -8.32 19.44
CA ALA A 199 -4.12 -6.96 19.84
C ALA A 199 -3.01 -6.35 18.97
N PRO A 200 -2.90 -5.01 18.88
CA PRO A 200 -1.67 -4.36 18.43
C PRO A 200 -0.44 -4.96 19.12
N ALA A 201 0.68 -5.03 18.39
CA ALA A 201 1.92 -5.60 18.90
C ALA A 201 2.42 -4.85 20.14
N ASP A 202 3.04 -5.59 21.06
CA ASP A 202 3.58 -5.05 22.32
C ASP A 202 4.83 -4.19 22.07
N LEU A 203 5.56 -4.48 20.99
CA LEU A 203 6.74 -3.74 20.55
C LEU A 203 6.76 -3.63 19.02
N VAL A 204 7.14 -2.47 18.51
CA VAL A 204 7.38 -2.24 17.08
C VAL A 204 8.82 -1.80 16.90
N LEU A 205 9.60 -2.60 16.18
CA LEU A 205 11.00 -2.30 15.86
C LEU A 205 11.11 -1.78 14.43
N PRO A 206 11.70 -0.59 14.21
CA PRO A 206 11.87 -0.05 12.87
C PRO A 206 13.02 -0.74 12.12
N MET A 207 12.86 -0.92 10.81
CA MET A 207 13.92 -1.35 9.88
C MET A 207 14.13 -0.29 8.80
N SER A 208 14.12 0.97 9.22
CA SER A 208 14.45 2.12 8.38
C SER A 208 15.91 2.52 8.56
N ARG A 209 16.41 3.40 7.69
CA ARG A 209 17.72 4.02 7.86
C ARG A 209 17.73 4.89 9.12
N ALA A 210 18.86 4.88 9.82
CA ALA A 210 19.04 5.70 11.02
C ALA A 210 18.92 7.21 10.73
N LEU A 211 18.47 7.96 11.72
CA LEU A 211 18.48 9.43 11.73
C LEU A 211 19.79 9.95 12.36
N PRO A 212 20.41 11.00 11.78
CA PRO A 212 20.17 11.53 10.45
C PRO A 212 20.66 10.54 9.38
N PRO A 213 20.02 10.48 8.19
CA PRO A 213 20.46 9.56 7.16
C PRO A 213 21.81 10.00 6.58
N ASN A 214 22.71 9.03 6.31
CA ASN A 214 24.05 9.28 5.77
C ASN A 214 24.06 9.97 4.39
N SER A 215 22.95 9.87 3.67
CA SER A 215 22.69 10.61 2.43
C SER A 215 21.32 11.24 2.52
N GLY A 216 21.12 12.40 1.90
CA GLY A 216 19.84 13.10 1.89
C GLY A 216 18.66 12.24 1.44
N GLY A 217 17.45 12.68 1.75
CA GLY A 217 16.22 11.95 1.43
C GLY A 217 15.48 11.42 2.67
N GLY A 218 14.49 10.56 2.44
CA GLY A 218 13.74 9.86 3.48
C GLY A 218 14.53 8.72 4.15
N LEU A 219 13.92 8.09 5.16
CA LEU A 219 14.55 6.99 5.92
C LEU A 219 14.41 5.61 5.26
N TRP A 220 14.13 5.57 3.96
CA TRP A 220 13.95 4.32 3.23
C TRP A 220 15.29 3.77 2.73
N HIS A 221 15.43 2.46 2.79
CA HIS A 221 16.47 1.75 2.04
C HIS A 221 16.22 1.95 0.54
N GLN A 222 17.30 2.10 -0.23
CA GLN A 222 17.23 2.26 -1.67
C GLN A 222 17.81 1.02 -2.32
N ILE A 223 17.00 0.27 -3.05
CA ILE A 223 17.43 -0.88 -3.84
C ILE A 223 17.53 -0.41 -5.29
N ARG A 224 18.73 -0.43 -5.86
CA ARG A 224 18.99 0.16 -7.18
C ARG A 224 19.02 -0.81 -8.35
N SER A 225 19.13 -2.10 -8.05
CA SER A 225 19.17 -3.14 -9.06
C SER A 225 18.75 -4.47 -8.45
N ALA A 226 18.52 -5.48 -9.30
CA ALA A 226 18.22 -6.84 -8.84
C ALA A 226 19.34 -7.50 -8.00
N ALA A 227 20.59 -7.00 -8.08
CA ALA A 227 21.71 -7.50 -7.29
C ALA A 227 21.86 -6.79 -5.93
N ASP A 228 21.16 -5.67 -5.74
CA ASP A 228 21.25 -4.86 -4.52
C ASP A 228 20.38 -5.46 -3.41
N VAL A 229 21.01 -5.69 -2.26
CA VAL A 229 20.36 -6.21 -1.06
C VAL A 229 20.63 -5.25 0.08
N GLN A 230 19.56 -4.73 0.67
CA GLN A 230 19.64 -3.84 1.83
C GLN A 230 19.23 -4.61 3.07
N SER A 231 19.98 -4.49 4.16
CA SER A 231 19.73 -5.27 5.37
C SER A 231 19.71 -4.45 6.65
N THR A 232 19.11 -5.03 7.70
CA THR A 232 19.07 -4.46 9.04
C THR A 232 19.12 -5.59 10.06
N SER A 233 20.09 -5.55 10.98
CA SER A 233 20.20 -6.51 12.08
C SER A 233 19.33 -6.09 13.27
N VAL A 234 18.55 -7.02 13.80
CA VAL A 234 17.65 -6.77 14.93
C VAL A 234 17.77 -7.90 15.94
N ALA A 235 17.95 -7.54 17.21
CA ALA A 235 17.84 -8.46 18.33
C ALA A 235 16.38 -8.55 18.80
N LEU A 236 15.82 -9.75 18.80
CA LEU A 236 14.46 -9.99 19.28
C LEU A 236 14.47 -10.15 20.80
N PRO A 237 13.50 -9.59 21.55
CA PRO A 237 13.32 -9.92 22.96
C PRO A 237 13.13 -11.44 23.13
N SER A 238 13.79 -12.01 24.13
CA SER A 238 13.80 -13.46 24.36
C SER A 238 12.42 -14.06 24.62
N ASN A 239 11.47 -13.27 25.08
CA ASN A 239 10.09 -13.70 25.35
C ASN A 239 9.12 -13.42 24.19
N THR A 240 9.63 -13.18 22.98
CA THR A 240 8.80 -13.01 21.77
C THR A 240 8.06 -14.32 21.44
N TYR A 241 6.74 -14.27 21.29
CA TYR A 241 5.95 -15.45 20.87
C TYR A 241 5.30 -15.32 19.50
N ARG A 242 5.27 -14.12 18.92
CA ARG A 242 4.80 -13.85 17.56
C ARG A 242 5.60 -12.71 16.95
N ALA A 243 5.92 -12.82 15.67
CA ALA A 243 6.59 -11.77 14.90
C ALA A 243 5.98 -11.64 13.51
N VAL A 244 5.59 -10.41 13.15
CA VAL A 244 5.07 -10.06 11.81
C VAL A 244 5.84 -8.88 11.28
N LEU A 245 6.36 -8.98 10.06
CA LEU A 245 7.03 -7.88 9.38
C LEU A 245 6.07 -7.18 8.43
N GLU A 246 5.90 -5.88 8.61
CA GLU A 246 5.15 -5.02 7.69
C GLU A 246 6.10 -4.31 6.73
N LEU A 247 5.91 -4.50 5.43
CA LEU A 247 6.70 -3.90 4.37
C LEU A 247 6.01 -2.67 3.76
N TYR A 248 6.81 -1.63 3.53
CA TYR A 248 6.48 -0.42 2.79
C TYR A 248 7.32 -0.37 1.51
N ILE A 249 6.66 -0.31 0.36
CA ILE A 249 7.30 -0.44 -0.96
C ILE A 249 6.82 0.70 -1.86
N SER A 250 7.74 1.31 -2.61
CA SER A 250 7.41 2.25 -3.67
C SER A 250 8.53 2.27 -4.72
N SER A 251 8.16 2.21 -6.00
CA SER A 251 9.07 2.27 -7.14
C SER A 251 9.21 3.70 -7.67
N HIS A 252 10.38 4.06 -8.18
CA HIS A 252 10.74 5.41 -8.62
C HIS A 252 11.66 5.34 -9.84
N GLY A 253 11.83 6.48 -10.51
CA GLY A 253 12.75 6.58 -11.64
C GLY A 253 12.33 5.69 -12.80
N ASP A 254 13.26 4.91 -13.35
CA ASP A 254 12.96 4.01 -14.47
C ASP A 254 11.95 2.89 -14.14
N ASP A 255 11.77 2.57 -12.86
CA ASP A 255 10.75 1.62 -12.40
C ASP A 255 9.49 2.33 -11.87
N GLU A 256 9.32 3.65 -12.02
CA GLU A 256 8.11 4.35 -11.57
C GLU A 256 6.83 3.76 -12.19
N SER A 257 6.91 3.34 -13.46
CA SER A 257 5.83 2.70 -14.22
C SER A 257 6.16 1.25 -14.62
N TRP A 258 6.93 0.54 -13.79
CA TRP A 258 7.40 -0.84 -14.05
C TRP A 258 6.31 -1.82 -14.55
N TYR A 259 5.06 -1.60 -14.15
CA TYR A 259 3.91 -2.41 -14.55
C TYR A 259 3.55 -2.29 -16.04
N THR A 260 4.18 -1.36 -16.76
CA THR A 260 4.05 -1.15 -18.21
C THR A 260 5.19 -1.76 -19.01
N ASN A 261 6.25 -2.25 -18.35
CA ASN A 261 7.46 -2.74 -19.01
C ASN A 261 7.18 -4.01 -19.82
N GLN A 262 7.65 -4.03 -21.07
CA GLN A 262 7.50 -5.16 -21.99
C GLN A 262 8.54 -6.26 -21.70
N PRO A 263 8.21 -7.56 -21.90
CA PRO A 263 9.21 -8.61 -21.99
C PRO A 263 10.41 -8.23 -22.89
N GLY A 264 11.63 -8.45 -22.39
CA GLY A 264 12.86 -8.08 -23.11
C GLY A 264 13.25 -6.59 -23.02
N TYR A 265 12.38 -5.73 -22.48
CA TYR A 265 12.65 -4.31 -22.24
C TYR A 265 12.48 -3.95 -20.76
N ARG A 266 13.39 -3.15 -20.20
CA ARG A 266 13.33 -2.70 -18.79
C ARG A 266 13.03 -3.82 -17.76
N ASN A 267 13.66 -4.99 -17.94
CA ASN A 267 13.47 -6.20 -17.13
C ASN A 267 12.03 -6.72 -17.03
N GLY A 268 11.17 -6.40 -18.00
CA GLY A 268 9.79 -6.90 -18.07
C GLY A 268 8.87 -6.41 -16.94
N PRO A 269 7.60 -6.89 -16.93
CA PRO A 269 6.54 -6.35 -16.06
C PRO A 269 6.53 -6.95 -14.66
N PHE A 270 7.39 -7.94 -14.39
CA PHE A 270 7.40 -8.67 -13.11
C PHE A 270 8.40 -8.05 -12.13
N ARG A 271 7.92 -7.75 -10.93
CA ARG A 271 8.71 -7.30 -9.78
C ARG A 271 8.24 -8.06 -8.55
N GLU A 272 9.19 -8.45 -7.73
CA GLU A 272 8.92 -9.12 -6.46
C GLU A 272 9.85 -8.55 -5.40
N VAL A 273 9.28 -8.09 -4.29
CA VAL A 273 10.04 -7.68 -3.13
C VAL A 273 10.18 -8.87 -2.19
N THR A 274 11.41 -9.27 -1.93
CA THR A 274 11.75 -10.43 -1.12
C THR A 274 12.23 -10.02 0.26
N VAL A 275 11.79 -10.75 1.28
CA VAL A 275 12.27 -10.63 2.66
C VAL A 275 13.13 -11.86 2.95
N ARG A 276 14.32 -11.64 3.46
CA ARG A 276 15.24 -12.68 3.93
C ARG A 276 15.52 -12.52 5.41
N VAL A 277 15.63 -13.64 6.11
CA VAL A 277 16.11 -13.74 7.49
C VAL A 277 17.39 -14.58 7.43
N ASP A 278 18.51 -14.00 7.83
CA ASP A 278 19.84 -14.62 7.78
C ASP A 278 20.19 -15.19 6.39
N GLY A 279 19.83 -14.45 5.34
CA GLY A 279 20.04 -14.83 3.93
C GLY A 279 19.01 -15.82 3.38
N VAL A 280 18.15 -16.42 4.21
CA VAL A 280 17.10 -17.36 3.79
C VAL A 280 15.80 -16.62 3.52
N LEU A 281 15.09 -16.92 2.44
CA LEU A 281 13.81 -16.29 2.14
C LEU A 281 12.79 -16.57 3.25
N ALA A 282 12.20 -15.52 3.81
CA ALA A 282 11.17 -15.60 4.84
C ALA A 282 9.77 -15.22 4.34
N GLY A 283 9.69 -14.60 3.17
CA GLY A 283 8.44 -14.24 2.52
C GLY A 283 8.65 -13.26 1.36
N ALA A 284 7.56 -12.87 0.72
CA ALA A 284 7.59 -11.92 -0.39
C ALA A 284 6.35 -11.01 -0.42
N ALA A 285 6.45 -9.94 -1.19
CA ALA A 285 5.34 -9.08 -1.58
C ALA A 285 5.38 -8.85 -3.09
N TRP A 286 4.25 -9.08 -3.75
CA TRP A 286 4.05 -8.68 -5.14
C TRP A 286 3.26 -7.37 -5.13
N PRO A 287 3.92 -6.24 -5.44
CA PRO A 287 3.37 -4.93 -5.16
C PRO A 287 2.13 -4.64 -6.02
N PHE A 288 1.20 -3.92 -5.41
CA PHE A 288 0.08 -3.27 -6.07
C PHE A 288 0.65 -2.21 -7.01
N PRO A 289 0.20 -2.11 -8.27
CA PRO A 289 0.73 -1.13 -9.22
C PRO A 289 0.22 0.27 -8.88
N VAL A 290 0.81 0.89 -7.87
CA VAL A 290 0.51 2.28 -7.48
C VAL A 290 0.82 3.19 -8.67
N ILE A 291 -0.21 3.84 -9.21
CA ILE A 291 -0.06 4.89 -10.20
C ILE A 291 0.12 6.20 -9.43
N TYR A 292 1.23 6.90 -9.62
CA TYR A 292 1.39 8.21 -9.00
C TYR A 292 0.49 9.26 -9.69
N PRO A 293 0.08 10.35 -9.02
CA PRO A 293 -0.83 11.34 -9.61
C PRO A 293 -0.32 12.01 -10.90
N GLY A 294 0.97 11.92 -11.22
CA GLY A 294 1.55 12.34 -12.51
C GLY A 294 1.72 11.23 -13.55
N GLY A 295 1.52 9.97 -13.17
CA GLY A 295 1.84 8.79 -13.99
C GLY A 295 0.81 8.47 -15.08
N ILE A 296 1.24 7.74 -16.11
CA ILE A 296 0.50 7.42 -17.35
C ILE A 296 0.11 8.67 -18.13
N TYR A 297 -0.80 9.48 -17.59
CA TYR A 297 -1.19 10.76 -18.15
C TYR A 297 -1.72 11.69 -17.04
N PRO A 298 -1.11 12.88 -16.81
CA PRO A 298 -1.40 13.70 -15.62
C PRO A 298 -2.85 14.18 -15.44
N LEU A 299 -3.67 14.24 -16.49
CA LEU A 299 -5.09 14.65 -16.38
C LEU A 299 -6.00 13.54 -15.85
N LEU A 300 -5.61 12.26 -15.97
CA LEU A 300 -6.43 11.11 -15.56
C LEU A 300 -6.78 11.09 -14.07
N TRP A 301 -6.08 11.87 -13.25
CA TRP A 301 -6.09 11.75 -11.80
C TRP A 301 -6.47 13.07 -11.11
N ARG A 302 -7.30 13.88 -11.78
CA ARG A 302 -7.70 15.21 -11.33
C ARG A 302 -9.22 15.34 -11.29
N PRO A 303 -9.84 15.71 -10.16
CA PRO A 303 -9.25 15.93 -8.83
C PRO A 303 -9.19 14.65 -7.96
N VAL A 304 -9.67 13.51 -8.48
CA VAL A 304 -9.68 12.24 -7.75
C VAL A 304 -8.35 11.52 -7.97
N ALA A 305 -7.57 11.35 -6.90
CA ALA A 305 -6.25 10.75 -6.95
C ALA A 305 -6.32 9.24 -7.24
N PRO A 306 -5.25 8.63 -7.77
CA PRO A 306 -5.22 7.19 -8.01
C PRO A 306 -5.35 6.39 -6.70
N ILE A 307 -5.94 5.20 -6.78
CA ILE A 307 -6.05 4.26 -5.64
C ILE A 307 -4.65 4.06 -5.01
N GLY A 308 -4.53 4.23 -3.69
CA GLY A 308 -3.31 3.97 -2.93
C GLY A 308 -2.16 4.95 -3.18
N SER A 309 -2.41 6.09 -3.83
CA SER A 309 -1.34 7.07 -4.14
C SER A 309 -1.06 8.02 -2.97
N PHE A 310 -2.07 8.40 -2.19
CA PHE A 310 -1.91 9.26 -1.01
C PHE A 310 -1.57 8.43 0.24
N ASN A 311 -1.97 7.16 0.26
CA ASN A 311 -1.60 6.19 1.30
C ASN A 311 -1.22 4.86 0.66
N LEU A 312 0.08 4.65 0.44
CA LEU A 312 0.59 3.46 -0.23
C LEU A 312 0.27 2.17 0.57
N PRO A 313 -0.10 1.06 -0.11
CA PRO A 313 -0.35 -0.21 0.54
C PRO A 313 0.88 -0.79 1.25
N THR A 314 0.62 -1.62 2.26
CA THR A 314 1.63 -2.35 3.01
C THR A 314 1.39 -3.86 2.95
N TYR A 315 2.44 -4.64 3.20
CA TYR A 315 2.43 -6.09 3.05
C TYR A 315 2.97 -6.77 4.29
N ASP A 316 2.20 -7.68 4.87
CA ASP A 316 2.59 -8.40 6.07
C ASP A 316 3.23 -9.74 5.72
N VAL A 317 4.34 -10.07 6.38
CA VAL A 317 5.03 -11.36 6.31
C VAL A 317 5.04 -11.96 7.73
N GLU A 318 4.40 -13.12 7.88
CA GLU A 318 4.34 -13.84 9.15
C GLU A 318 5.65 -14.60 9.39
N LEU A 319 6.42 -14.15 10.40
CA LEU A 319 7.75 -14.67 10.71
C LEU A 319 7.77 -15.60 11.92
N THR A 320 6.63 -15.77 12.61
CA THR A 320 6.53 -16.62 13.80
C THR A 320 7.12 -18.03 13.61
N PRO A 321 6.95 -18.72 12.46
CA PRO A 321 7.57 -20.02 12.22
C PRO A 321 9.11 -20.04 12.27
N LEU A 322 9.75 -18.87 12.10
CA LEU A 322 11.21 -18.70 12.00
C LEU A 322 11.86 -18.20 13.29
N LEU A 323 11.07 -18.01 14.37
CA LEU A 323 11.62 -17.60 15.66
C LEU A 323 12.56 -18.68 16.21
N ASP A 324 13.73 -18.27 16.68
CA ASP A 324 14.69 -19.17 17.36
C ASP A 324 15.33 -18.56 18.63
N GLY A 325 14.92 -17.34 19.01
CA GLY A 325 15.42 -16.62 20.18
C GLY A 325 16.77 -15.92 19.98
N LYS A 326 17.28 -15.83 18.74
CA LYS A 326 18.55 -15.15 18.43
C LYS A 326 18.35 -13.78 17.78
N ALA A 327 19.46 -13.09 17.58
CA ALA A 327 19.50 -11.92 16.72
C ALA A 327 19.53 -12.37 15.26
N HIS A 328 18.84 -11.63 14.40
CA HIS A 328 18.72 -11.95 12.98
C HIS A 328 19.08 -10.75 12.11
N GLU A 329 19.60 -11.03 10.92
CA GLU A 329 19.71 -10.07 9.84
C GLU A 329 18.50 -10.16 8.92
N PHE A 330 17.78 -9.06 8.78
CA PHE A 330 16.65 -8.93 7.85
C PHE A 330 17.13 -8.28 6.56
N GLY A 331 17.04 -9.00 5.44
CA GLY A 331 17.45 -8.53 4.12
C GLY A 331 16.27 -8.28 3.18
N PHE A 332 16.38 -7.25 2.35
CA PHE A 332 15.39 -6.82 1.37
C PHE A 332 16.03 -6.75 -0.01
N ALA A 333 15.40 -7.37 -1.01
CA ALA A 333 15.82 -7.28 -2.40
C ALA A 333 14.61 -7.22 -3.31
N VAL A 334 14.75 -6.62 -4.50
CA VAL A 334 13.68 -6.55 -5.50
C VAL A 334 14.10 -7.26 -6.78
N THR A 335 13.42 -8.37 -7.09
CA THR A 335 13.62 -9.11 -8.34
C THR A 335 13.34 -8.20 -9.53
N ASN A 336 14.23 -8.23 -10.52
CA ASN A 336 14.17 -7.43 -11.75
C ASN A 336 14.21 -5.90 -11.57
N ALA A 337 14.53 -5.40 -10.37
CA ALA A 337 14.57 -3.95 -10.13
C ALA A 337 15.51 -3.20 -11.08
N GLN A 338 15.06 -2.00 -11.44
CA GLN A 338 15.81 -0.97 -12.13
C GLN A 338 15.76 0.34 -11.35
N ASP A 339 16.90 1.01 -11.31
CA ASP A 339 17.07 2.38 -10.83
C ASP A 339 16.80 2.61 -9.34
N VAL A 340 15.55 2.75 -8.88
CA VAL A 340 15.26 3.04 -7.47
C VAL A 340 13.97 2.40 -6.96
N TRP A 341 14.10 1.53 -5.96
CA TRP A 341 13.01 1.08 -5.10
C TRP A 341 13.26 1.53 -3.67
N TYR A 342 12.29 2.24 -3.09
CA TYR A 342 12.30 2.54 -1.66
C TYR A 342 11.63 1.41 -0.89
N VAL A 343 12.38 0.80 0.01
CA VAL A 343 11.90 -0.24 0.92
C VAL A 343 12.07 0.23 2.35
N GLY A 344 11.02 0.07 3.14
CA GLY A 344 11.05 0.24 4.59
C GLY A 344 10.27 -0.89 5.23
N ALA A 345 10.53 -1.18 6.50
CA ALA A 345 9.75 -2.17 7.21
C ALA A 345 9.62 -1.87 8.70
N ASN A 346 8.56 -2.41 9.31
CA ASN A 346 8.33 -2.38 10.75
C ASN A 346 8.11 -3.82 11.23
N LEU A 347 8.88 -4.25 12.24
CA LEU A 347 8.73 -5.56 12.85
C LEU A 347 7.82 -5.45 14.08
N HIS A 348 6.64 -6.05 13.97
CA HIS A 348 5.63 -6.13 15.02
C HIS A 348 5.85 -7.37 15.85
N LEU A 349 6.10 -7.20 17.15
CA LEU A 349 6.43 -8.27 18.10
C LEU A 349 5.38 -8.36 19.21
N TRP A 350 4.88 -9.56 19.45
CA TRP A 350 4.07 -9.87 20.62
C TRP A 350 4.92 -10.60 21.65
N LEU A 351 4.89 -10.08 22.88
CA LEU A 351 5.77 -10.52 23.96
C LEU A 351 4.96 -11.29 25.00
N ASP A 352 5.51 -12.39 25.49
CA ASP A 352 4.89 -13.20 26.51
C ASP A 352 5.08 -12.54 27.89
N PRO A 353 4.01 -12.09 28.57
CA PRO A 353 4.13 -11.51 29.90
C PRO A 353 4.36 -12.55 31.00
N GLY A 354 4.11 -13.84 30.74
CA GLY A 354 4.18 -14.93 31.71
C GLY A 354 5.50 -15.68 31.71
N SER A 355 6.40 -15.42 30.76
CA SER A 355 7.72 -16.04 30.69
C SER A 355 8.83 -15.01 30.43
N THR A 356 10.03 -15.32 30.90
CA THR A 356 11.24 -14.53 30.64
C THR A 356 11.87 -14.86 29.28
N ALA A 357 11.58 -16.04 28.75
CA ALA A 357 12.02 -16.47 27.43
C ALA A 357 11.06 -17.52 26.86
N THR A 358 10.87 -17.48 25.54
CA THR A 358 10.19 -18.51 24.78
C THR A 358 11.19 -19.51 24.21
N THR A 359 10.72 -20.70 23.85
CA THR A 359 11.50 -21.63 23.01
C THR A 359 10.73 -21.89 21.74
N ALA A 360 11.44 -22.02 20.62
CA ALA A 360 10.82 -22.17 19.32
C ALA A 360 11.63 -23.11 18.41
N GLY A 361 10.98 -23.61 17.36
CA GLY A 361 11.63 -24.48 16.40
C GLY A 361 10.85 -24.57 15.08
N LEU A 362 11.61 -24.59 13.99
CA LEU A 362 11.08 -24.80 12.64
C LEU A 362 10.68 -26.28 12.45
N VAL A 363 9.50 -26.50 11.88
CA VAL A 363 8.95 -27.83 11.57
C VAL A 363 9.08 -28.15 10.09
N SER A 364 8.70 -27.20 9.23
CA SER A 364 8.80 -27.37 7.77
C SER A 364 9.00 -26.04 7.07
N TYR A 365 9.65 -26.10 5.91
CA TYR A 365 9.93 -24.93 5.09
C TYR A 365 9.92 -25.33 3.61
N VAL A 366 9.13 -24.62 2.82
CA VAL A 366 8.96 -24.83 1.38
C VAL A 366 8.91 -23.47 0.70
N ALA A 367 9.94 -23.16 -0.08
CA ALA A 367 10.05 -21.89 -0.79
C ALA A 367 10.77 -22.07 -2.13
N PRO A 368 10.13 -22.73 -3.12
CA PRO A 368 10.71 -22.81 -4.45
C PRO A 368 10.96 -21.41 -5.04
N PRO A 369 11.90 -21.28 -6.00
CA PRO A 369 12.06 -20.06 -6.77
C PRO A 369 10.75 -19.63 -7.44
N ALA A 370 10.55 -18.33 -7.66
CA ALA A 370 9.44 -17.84 -8.45
C ALA A 370 9.57 -18.37 -9.89
N ASN A 371 8.47 -18.88 -10.45
CA ASN A 371 8.42 -19.35 -11.82
C ASN A 371 7.82 -18.23 -12.68
N ALA A 372 8.65 -17.54 -13.45
CA ALA A 372 8.24 -16.45 -14.34
C ALA A 372 8.57 -16.81 -15.79
N THR A 373 7.61 -16.60 -16.68
CA THR A 373 7.76 -16.81 -18.13
C THR A 373 7.26 -15.59 -18.89
N SER A 374 7.84 -15.35 -20.06
CA SER A 374 7.40 -14.28 -20.94
C SER A 374 7.57 -14.68 -22.39
N SER A 375 6.65 -14.23 -23.23
CA SER A 375 6.67 -14.48 -24.67
C SER A 375 6.26 -13.22 -25.43
N GLN A 376 6.59 -13.23 -26.72
CA GLN A 376 6.23 -12.20 -27.68
C GLN A 376 5.74 -12.89 -28.95
N SER A 377 4.67 -12.37 -29.53
CA SER A 377 4.11 -12.83 -30.81
C SER A 377 3.62 -11.64 -31.63
N GLY A 378 3.34 -11.86 -32.92
CA GLY A 378 2.86 -10.83 -33.83
C GLY A 378 3.96 -10.20 -34.70
N ASP A 379 3.53 -9.37 -35.63
CA ASP A 379 4.42 -8.64 -36.55
C ASP A 379 4.99 -7.39 -35.87
N PRO A 380 6.04 -6.75 -36.43
CA PRO A 380 6.68 -5.57 -35.81
C PRO A 380 5.75 -4.37 -35.55
N VAL A 381 4.56 -4.35 -36.15
CA VAL A 381 3.55 -3.29 -36.03
C VAL A 381 2.48 -3.63 -34.98
N ASP A 382 2.16 -4.92 -34.81
CA ASP A 382 1.14 -5.41 -33.87
C ASP A 382 1.75 -6.52 -33.02
N THR A 383 2.60 -6.09 -32.10
CA THR A 383 3.31 -6.99 -31.20
C THR A 383 2.47 -7.23 -29.95
N HIS A 384 2.23 -8.52 -29.67
CA HIS A 384 1.61 -8.98 -28.44
C HIS A 384 2.66 -9.48 -27.48
N HIS A 385 2.68 -8.89 -26.29
CA HIS A 385 3.53 -9.31 -25.19
C HIS A 385 2.69 -10.05 -24.16
N HIS A 386 3.18 -11.20 -23.71
CA HIS A 386 2.55 -12.00 -22.67
C HIS A 386 3.58 -12.34 -21.59
N ALA A 387 3.19 -12.27 -20.33
CA ALA A 387 4.02 -12.70 -19.22
C ALA A 387 3.18 -13.29 -18.09
N THR A 388 3.69 -14.37 -17.51
CA THR A 388 3.10 -15.01 -16.33
C THR A 388 4.14 -15.17 -15.25
N ALA A 389 3.71 -15.12 -13.99
CA ALA A 389 4.56 -15.53 -12.88
C ALA A 389 3.74 -16.24 -11.81
N SER A 390 4.35 -17.18 -11.11
CA SER A 390 3.76 -17.81 -9.94
C SER A 390 4.79 -18.06 -8.83
N ARG A 391 4.34 -18.05 -7.58
CA ARG A 391 5.16 -18.42 -6.42
C ARG A 391 4.33 -19.06 -5.32
N LEU A 392 4.97 -19.98 -4.60
CA LEU A 392 4.49 -20.56 -3.35
C LEU A 392 5.56 -20.38 -2.27
N PHE A 393 5.11 -20.05 -1.07
CA PHE A 393 5.90 -20.08 0.16
C PHE A 393 5.08 -20.73 1.26
N SER A 394 5.69 -21.58 2.08
CA SER A 394 5.09 -22.20 3.25
C SER A 394 6.15 -22.43 4.32
N ALA A 395 5.90 -21.99 5.54
CA ALA A 395 6.73 -22.29 6.70
C ALA A 395 5.85 -22.66 7.89
N ALA A 396 6.23 -23.71 8.62
CA ALA A 396 5.58 -24.10 9.86
C ALA A 396 6.61 -24.20 10.97
N GLY A 397 6.28 -23.68 12.15
CA GLY A 397 7.16 -23.69 13.31
C GLY A 397 6.33 -23.61 14.60
N TRP A 398 6.90 -24.08 15.71
CA TRP A 398 6.24 -24.03 17.02
C TRP A 398 6.93 -23.04 17.94
N VAL A 399 6.16 -22.44 18.85
CA VAL A 399 6.63 -21.58 19.92
C VAL A 399 5.99 -21.99 21.23
N ARG A 400 6.81 -22.24 22.24
CA ARG A 400 6.40 -22.51 23.62
C ARG A 400 6.49 -21.23 24.44
N SER A 401 5.35 -20.85 25.01
CA SER A 401 5.16 -19.66 25.86
C SER A 401 4.27 -20.02 27.06
N SER A 402 3.91 -19.02 27.88
CA SER A 402 2.90 -19.18 28.95
C SER A 402 1.52 -19.56 28.40
N TYR A 403 1.28 -19.39 27.10
CA TYR A 403 0.06 -19.80 26.41
C TYR A 403 0.09 -21.27 25.95
N GLY A 404 1.15 -22.00 26.27
CA GLY A 404 1.38 -23.37 25.83
C GLY A 404 2.28 -23.45 24.60
N ASN A 405 2.31 -24.63 23.97
CA ASN A 405 3.03 -24.86 22.74
C ASN A 405 2.11 -24.64 21.54
N ILE A 406 2.39 -23.62 20.74
CA ILE A 406 1.57 -23.21 19.60
C ILE A 406 2.35 -23.42 18.32
N THR A 407 1.79 -24.20 17.39
CA THR A 407 2.36 -24.39 16.05
C THR A 407 1.70 -23.43 15.08
N THR A 408 2.49 -22.58 14.43
CA THR A 408 2.03 -21.63 13.40
C THR A 408 2.46 -22.13 12.03
N ASN A 409 1.51 -22.22 11.10
CA ASN A 409 1.75 -22.44 9.68
C ASN A 409 1.43 -21.14 8.92
N ALA A 410 2.40 -20.60 8.21
CA ALA A 410 2.29 -19.43 7.36
C ALA A 410 2.51 -19.81 5.89
N THR A 411 1.60 -19.38 5.02
CA THR A 411 1.64 -19.64 3.57
C THR A 411 1.47 -18.34 2.80
N GLN A 412 2.15 -18.23 1.65
CA GLN A 412 1.89 -17.19 0.66
C GLN A 412 1.82 -17.82 -0.74
N THR A 413 0.88 -17.37 -1.54
CA THR A 413 0.75 -17.76 -2.95
C THR A 413 0.64 -16.51 -3.81
N PHE A 414 1.24 -16.55 -5.00
CA PHE A 414 1.23 -15.42 -5.91
C PHE A 414 1.00 -15.88 -7.35
N GLY A 415 0.31 -15.05 -8.11
CA GLY A 415 0.05 -15.23 -9.53
C GLY A 415 0.03 -13.89 -10.25
N LEU A 416 0.64 -13.83 -11.43
CA LEU A 416 0.65 -12.68 -12.33
C LEU A 416 0.23 -13.18 -13.70
N GLU A 417 -0.74 -12.48 -14.27
CA GLU A 417 -1.08 -12.55 -15.69
C GLU A 417 -0.88 -11.16 -16.28
N TYR A 418 -0.22 -11.06 -17.42
CA TYR A 418 0.07 -9.81 -18.10
C TYR A 418 -0.02 -10.01 -19.61
N THR A 419 -0.79 -9.14 -20.25
CA THR A 419 -0.88 -9.00 -21.70
C THR A 419 -0.76 -7.53 -22.06
N LEU A 420 0.10 -7.22 -23.02
CA LEU A 420 0.25 -5.87 -23.57
C LEU A 420 0.28 -5.93 -25.09
N THR A 421 -0.49 -5.06 -25.73
CA THR A 421 -0.48 -4.80 -27.17
C THR A 421 -0.19 -3.32 -27.41
N PHE A 422 -0.26 -2.88 -28.68
CA PHE A 422 -0.17 -1.44 -28.99
C PHE A 422 -1.28 -0.62 -28.32
N GLU A 423 -2.50 -1.15 -28.24
CA GLU A 423 -3.69 -0.43 -27.79
C GLU A 423 -4.10 -0.78 -26.35
N THR A 424 -3.75 -1.98 -25.88
CA THR A 424 -4.31 -2.54 -24.65
C THR A 424 -3.25 -3.02 -23.67
N LEU A 425 -3.50 -2.76 -22.38
CA LEU A 425 -2.86 -3.46 -21.27
C LEU A 425 -3.95 -4.19 -20.51
N ASP A 426 -3.72 -5.46 -20.22
CA ASP A 426 -4.47 -6.20 -19.21
C ASP A 426 -3.49 -6.94 -18.32
N ARG A 427 -3.49 -6.57 -17.03
CA ARG A 427 -2.64 -7.17 -16.03
C ARG A 427 -3.44 -7.45 -14.78
N THR A 428 -3.25 -8.64 -14.23
CA THR A 428 -3.79 -9.00 -12.94
C THR A 428 -2.72 -9.62 -12.06
N THR A 429 -2.55 -9.08 -10.85
CA THR A 429 -1.73 -9.72 -9.80
C THR A 429 -2.65 -10.24 -8.69
N VAL A 430 -2.55 -11.53 -8.39
CA VAL A 430 -3.22 -12.17 -7.25
C VAL A 430 -2.20 -12.55 -6.19
N ALA A 431 -2.53 -12.27 -4.93
CA ALA A 431 -1.69 -12.62 -3.78
C ALA A 431 -2.57 -13.22 -2.67
N GLY A 432 -2.26 -14.44 -2.26
CA GLY A 432 -2.86 -15.11 -1.11
C GLY A 432 -1.86 -15.14 0.05
N ALA A 433 -2.34 -14.91 1.27
CA ALA A 433 -1.59 -15.14 2.49
C ALA A 433 -2.48 -15.88 3.49
N GLY A 434 -1.95 -16.91 4.14
CA GLY A 434 -2.68 -17.71 5.12
C GLY A 434 -1.83 -17.97 6.34
N VAL A 435 -2.37 -17.73 7.53
CA VAL A 435 -1.75 -18.07 8.81
C VAL A 435 -2.74 -18.91 9.60
N SER A 436 -2.29 -20.04 10.13
CA SER A 436 -3.05 -20.89 11.04
C SER A 436 -2.18 -21.30 12.20
N ALA A 437 -2.58 -20.94 13.41
CA ALA A 437 -1.91 -21.30 14.65
C ALA A 437 -2.77 -22.27 15.46
N THR A 438 -2.21 -23.41 15.84
CA THR A 438 -2.87 -24.49 16.56
C THR A 438 -2.16 -24.81 17.87
N ASP A 439 -2.91 -25.24 18.89
CA ASP A 439 -2.32 -25.78 20.10
C ASP A 439 -1.88 -27.24 19.92
N HIS A 440 -1.30 -27.82 20.97
CA HIS A 440 -0.89 -29.24 20.98
C HIS A 440 -2.05 -30.23 20.77
N ALA A 441 -3.29 -29.83 21.06
CA ALA A 441 -4.48 -30.66 20.83
C ALA A 441 -5.04 -30.50 19.41
N GLY A 442 -4.41 -29.68 18.55
CA GLY A 442 -4.85 -29.39 17.19
C GLY A 442 -5.97 -28.35 17.10
N GLY A 443 -6.36 -27.72 18.21
CA GLY A 443 -7.38 -26.69 18.21
C GLY A 443 -6.84 -25.36 17.67
N VAL A 444 -7.58 -24.73 16.75
CA VAL A 444 -7.19 -23.44 16.17
C VAL A 444 -7.26 -22.33 17.22
N VAL A 445 -6.09 -21.76 17.50
CA VAL A 445 -5.90 -20.65 18.43
C VAL A 445 -6.22 -19.33 17.73
N TYR A 446 -5.60 -19.09 16.58
CA TYR A 446 -5.95 -18.02 15.66
C TYR A 446 -5.65 -18.44 14.23
N ALA A 447 -6.44 -17.98 13.28
CA ALA A 447 -6.21 -18.14 11.87
C ALA A 447 -6.63 -16.86 11.13
N VAL A 448 -5.88 -16.50 10.09
CA VAL A 448 -6.17 -15.37 9.22
C VAL A 448 -5.86 -15.81 7.79
N GLN A 449 -6.77 -15.54 6.87
CA GLN A 449 -6.57 -15.77 5.45
C GLN A 449 -6.93 -14.52 4.68
N THR A 450 -6.00 -14.02 3.89
CA THR A 450 -6.15 -12.82 3.07
C THR A 450 -5.95 -13.18 1.59
N ARG A 451 -6.84 -12.70 0.74
CA ARG A 451 -6.73 -12.80 -0.72
C ARG A 451 -6.82 -11.40 -1.31
N ARG A 452 -5.82 -11.05 -2.12
CA ARG A 452 -5.69 -9.78 -2.80
C ARG A 452 -5.72 -10.00 -4.31
N ASN A 453 -6.37 -9.09 -5.03
CA ASN A 453 -6.43 -9.08 -6.48
C ASN A 453 -6.29 -7.64 -6.98
N PHE A 454 -5.31 -7.42 -7.86
CA PHE A 454 -4.88 -6.11 -8.34
C PHE A 454 -4.99 -6.04 -9.87
N PRO A 455 -6.20 -5.87 -10.43
CA PRO A 455 -6.37 -5.64 -11.86
C PRO A 455 -5.92 -4.22 -12.25
N LEU A 456 -5.19 -4.12 -13.36
CA LEU A 456 -4.82 -2.88 -14.03
C LEU A 456 -4.93 -3.11 -15.53
N GLY A 457 -5.62 -2.20 -16.21
CA GLY A 457 -5.64 -2.20 -17.66
C GLY A 457 -5.81 -0.82 -18.27
N TRP A 458 -5.58 -0.75 -19.57
CA TRP A 458 -5.95 0.40 -20.36
C TRP A 458 -6.39 0.01 -21.76
N LEU A 459 -7.12 0.92 -22.39
CA LEU A 459 -7.50 0.88 -23.79
C LEU A 459 -7.25 2.26 -24.39
N TYR A 460 -6.47 2.30 -25.46
CA TYR A 460 -6.27 3.48 -26.28
C TYR A 460 -6.91 3.28 -27.66
N GLU A 461 -7.94 4.06 -27.96
CA GLU A 461 -8.66 3.99 -29.22
C GLU A 461 -9.09 5.41 -29.66
N GLN A 462 -8.91 5.74 -30.93
CA GLN A 462 -9.45 6.97 -31.54
C GLN A 462 -9.17 8.29 -30.76
N GLY A 463 -7.97 8.43 -30.18
CA GLY A 463 -7.61 9.64 -29.41
C GLY A 463 -8.15 9.68 -27.97
N ARG A 464 -8.70 8.55 -27.50
CA ARG A 464 -9.21 8.36 -26.14
C ARG A 464 -8.41 7.29 -25.40
N LEU A 465 -7.92 7.64 -24.22
CA LEU A 465 -7.26 6.71 -23.30
C LEU A 465 -8.19 6.46 -22.10
N THR A 466 -8.55 5.20 -21.89
CA THR A 466 -9.28 4.74 -20.70
C THR A 466 -8.36 3.86 -19.86
N VAL A 467 -8.17 4.20 -18.58
CA VAL A 467 -7.40 3.39 -17.62
C VAL A 467 -8.36 2.82 -16.58
N THR A 468 -8.29 1.51 -16.35
CA THR A 468 -9.03 0.81 -15.30
C THR A 468 -8.05 0.27 -14.25
N HIS A 469 -8.34 0.53 -12.98
CA HIS A 469 -7.47 0.14 -11.88
C HIS A 469 -8.32 -0.35 -10.71
N GLY A 470 -7.90 -1.43 -10.04
CA GLY A 470 -8.67 -1.97 -8.93
C GLY A 470 -7.83 -2.58 -7.82
N LEU A 471 -8.35 -2.50 -6.61
CA LEU A 471 -7.83 -3.16 -5.42
C LEU A 471 -8.98 -3.94 -4.77
N ASP A 472 -8.88 -5.26 -4.83
CA ASP A 472 -9.76 -6.18 -4.15
C ASP A 472 -8.98 -6.88 -3.03
N GLU A 473 -9.48 -6.83 -1.80
CA GLU A 473 -8.91 -7.54 -0.66
C GLU A 473 -10.03 -8.19 0.15
N THR A 474 -9.96 -9.49 0.36
CA THR A 474 -10.80 -10.20 1.32
C THR A 474 -9.93 -10.79 2.42
N THR A 475 -10.36 -10.63 3.67
CA THR A 475 -9.71 -11.21 4.84
C THR A 475 -10.75 -11.91 5.70
N VAL A 476 -10.49 -13.17 6.04
CA VAL A 476 -11.28 -13.94 7.01
C VAL A 476 -10.37 -14.30 8.17
N SER A 477 -10.89 -14.18 9.39
CA SER A 477 -10.17 -14.54 10.61
C SER A 477 -11.07 -15.29 11.57
N ALA A 478 -10.50 -16.27 12.27
CA ALA A 478 -11.21 -17.14 13.19
C ALA A 478 -10.25 -17.74 14.23
N GLY A 479 -10.80 -18.46 15.21
CA GLY A 479 -10.03 -19.12 16.28
C GLY A 479 -10.43 -18.66 17.67
N ARG A 480 -9.96 -19.38 18.69
CA ARG A 480 -10.35 -19.15 20.10
C ARG A 480 -9.93 -17.78 20.65
N TRP A 481 -8.89 -17.15 20.11
CA TRP A 481 -8.50 -15.79 20.51
C TRP A 481 -9.32 -14.70 19.83
N TRP A 482 -10.20 -15.03 18.89
CA TRP A 482 -11.14 -14.06 18.32
C TRP A 482 -12.48 -14.12 19.06
N THR A 483 -13.18 -12.99 19.12
CA THR A 483 -14.56 -12.91 19.63
C THR A 483 -15.56 -13.40 18.58
N GLY A 484 -15.31 -14.56 17.99
CA GLY A 484 -16.04 -15.13 16.85
C GLY A 484 -15.36 -14.89 15.49
N PRO A 485 -15.81 -15.59 14.42
CA PRO A 485 -15.30 -15.39 13.07
C PRO A 485 -15.53 -13.95 12.59
N ARG A 486 -14.53 -13.39 11.92
CA ARG A 486 -14.60 -12.06 11.30
C ARG A 486 -14.28 -12.16 9.83
N SER A 487 -14.97 -11.34 9.04
CA SER A 487 -14.70 -11.17 7.62
C SER A 487 -14.62 -9.69 7.31
N ARG A 488 -13.75 -9.34 6.39
CA ARG A 488 -13.62 -8.02 5.79
C ARG A 488 -13.41 -8.20 4.29
N SER A 489 -14.11 -7.41 3.49
CA SER A 489 -13.99 -7.32 2.05
C SER A 489 -13.86 -5.86 1.70
N LEU A 490 -12.83 -5.51 0.93
CA LEU A 490 -12.61 -4.20 0.34
C LEU A 490 -12.52 -4.40 -1.17
N ARG A 491 -13.33 -3.66 -1.91
CA ARG A 491 -13.28 -3.59 -3.38
C ARG A 491 -13.30 -2.12 -3.76
N THR A 492 -12.24 -1.63 -4.39
CA THR A 492 -12.25 -0.34 -5.05
C THR A 492 -11.90 -0.50 -6.52
N THR A 493 -12.68 0.15 -7.38
CA THR A 493 -12.47 0.17 -8.83
C THR A 493 -12.49 1.61 -9.29
N GLN A 494 -11.52 1.98 -10.12
CA GLN A 494 -11.35 3.32 -10.67
C GLN A 494 -11.24 3.20 -12.19
N SER A 495 -11.99 4.04 -12.89
CA SER A 495 -11.95 4.19 -14.35
C SER A 495 -11.70 5.67 -14.65
N SER A 496 -10.58 5.96 -15.26
CA SER A 496 -10.16 7.31 -15.63
C SER A 496 -10.07 7.41 -17.14
N VAL A 497 -10.58 8.52 -17.69
CA VAL A 497 -10.62 8.75 -19.15
C VAL A 497 -10.00 10.11 -19.44
N VAL A 498 -9.23 10.17 -20.53
CA VAL A 498 -8.83 11.40 -21.20
C VAL A 498 -9.09 11.25 -22.69
N GLU A 499 -9.63 12.30 -23.32
CA GLU A 499 -10.05 12.29 -24.72
C GLU A 499 -9.73 13.63 -25.39
N ASP A 500 -9.29 13.56 -26.64
CA ASP A 500 -9.09 14.73 -27.49
C ASP A 500 -10.43 15.31 -27.96
N GLU A 501 -10.60 16.63 -27.83
CA GLU A 501 -11.82 17.31 -28.27
C GLU A 501 -11.66 17.89 -29.69
N GLU A 502 -12.76 17.88 -30.45
CA GLU A 502 -12.85 18.63 -31.71
C GLU A 502 -12.58 20.13 -31.47
N GLY A 503 -11.47 20.64 -32.00
CA GLY A 503 -11.02 22.02 -31.79
C GLY A 503 -9.73 22.17 -30.97
N GLY A 504 -9.09 21.06 -30.56
CA GLY A 504 -7.74 21.08 -29.97
C GLY A 504 -7.68 21.15 -28.45
N GLY A 505 -8.79 20.85 -27.77
CA GLY A 505 -8.90 20.71 -26.31
C GLY A 505 -8.73 19.27 -25.82
N LYS A 506 -8.79 19.08 -24.50
CA LYS A 506 -8.83 17.75 -23.87
C LYS A 506 -9.91 17.73 -22.79
N SER A 507 -10.74 16.69 -22.81
CA SER A 507 -11.65 16.37 -21.72
C SER A 507 -11.05 15.26 -20.85
N TRP A 508 -11.40 15.24 -19.57
CA TRP A 508 -11.02 14.15 -18.69
C TRP A 508 -12.05 13.96 -17.57
N GLY A 509 -12.04 12.77 -16.97
CA GLY A 509 -12.90 12.46 -15.85
C GLY A 509 -12.52 11.15 -15.17
N VAL A 510 -12.94 11.01 -13.92
CA VAL A 510 -12.72 9.81 -13.09
C VAL A 510 -14.05 9.32 -12.57
N ARG A 511 -14.28 8.01 -12.66
CA ARG A 511 -15.32 7.30 -11.94
C ARG A 511 -14.66 6.31 -10.99
N GLN A 512 -14.95 6.42 -9.70
CA GLN A 512 -14.42 5.48 -8.70
C GLN A 512 -15.53 4.97 -7.79
N ALA A 513 -15.62 3.65 -7.67
CA ALA A 513 -16.46 2.98 -6.68
C ALA A 513 -15.56 2.40 -5.58
N TYR A 514 -15.98 2.59 -4.34
CA TYR A 514 -15.37 2.03 -3.14
C TYR A 514 -16.45 1.26 -2.38
N SER A 515 -16.21 -0.01 -2.11
CA SER A 515 -17.09 -0.87 -1.32
C SER A 515 -16.27 -1.56 -0.23
N TYR A 516 -16.73 -1.43 1.00
CA TYR A 516 -16.19 -2.09 2.18
C TYR A 516 -17.34 -2.83 2.88
N GLU A 517 -17.16 -4.11 3.11
CA GLU A 517 -18.10 -4.96 3.84
C GLU A 517 -17.34 -5.75 4.88
N ALA A 518 -17.69 -5.60 6.15
CA ALA A 518 -17.04 -6.32 7.22
C ALA A 518 -18.03 -6.65 8.34
N THR A 519 -17.59 -7.51 9.27
CA THR A 519 -18.38 -7.84 10.46
C THR A 519 -18.68 -6.65 11.37
N ASP A 520 -17.90 -5.57 11.25
CA ASP A 520 -18.08 -4.34 12.03
C ASP A 520 -18.86 -3.24 11.28
N GLY A 521 -19.26 -3.48 10.03
CA GLY A 521 -20.10 -2.55 9.26
C GLY A 521 -19.80 -2.57 7.77
N CYS A 522 -20.58 -1.79 7.03
CA CYS A 522 -20.41 -1.60 5.59
C CYS A 522 -20.22 -0.12 5.25
N TYR A 523 -19.51 0.15 4.17
CA TYR A 523 -19.37 1.48 3.61
C TYR A 523 -19.27 1.39 2.09
N PHE A 524 -20.06 2.20 1.40
CA PHE A 524 -20.00 2.36 -0.04
C PHE A 524 -19.85 3.83 -0.38
N ARG A 525 -19.01 4.15 -1.37
CA ARG A 525 -18.92 5.48 -1.96
C ARG A 525 -18.69 5.37 -3.45
N ASN A 526 -19.41 6.15 -4.24
CA ASN A 526 -19.29 6.21 -5.69
C ASN A 526 -19.16 7.68 -6.11
N VAL A 527 -18.03 7.99 -6.74
CA VAL A 527 -17.64 9.35 -7.13
C VAL A 527 -17.47 9.40 -8.63
N THR A 528 -18.02 10.42 -9.26
CA THR A 528 -17.77 10.75 -10.68
C THR A 528 -17.33 12.20 -10.79
N SER A 529 -16.30 12.44 -11.59
CA SER A 529 -15.74 13.77 -11.86
C SER A 529 -15.64 14.02 -13.36
N SER A 530 -15.67 15.31 -13.73
CA SER A 530 -15.41 15.80 -15.08
C SER A 530 -14.61 17.10 -14.95
N GLY A 531 -13.47 17.17 -15.64
CA GLY A 531 -12.53 18.25 -15.42
C GLY A 531 -12.05 18.28 -13.96
N TYR A 532 -12.07 19.46 -13.33
CA TYR A 532 -11.82 19.60 -11.89
C TYR A 532 -13.09 19.50 -11.03
N GLY A 533 -14.27 19.31 -11.63
CA GLY A 533 -15.56 19.27 -10.95
C GLY A 533 -15.98 17.87 -10.51
N ILE A 534 -16.64 17.78 -9.35
CA ILE A 534 -17.34 16.55 -8.93
C ILE A 534 -18.77 16.61 -9.46
N VAL A 535 -19.11 15.65 -10.33
CA VAL A 535 -20.44 15.54 -10.97
C VAL A 535 -21.39 14.77 -10.05
N SER A 536 -20.91 13.74 -9.38
CA SER A 536 -21.67 12.98 -8.39
C SER A 536 -20.77 12.42 -7.30
N ASP A 537 -21.28 12.38 -6.07
CA ASP A 537 -20.62 11.77 -4.91
C ASP A 537 -21.71 11.21 -3.99
N HIS A 538 -21.90 9.90 -4.04
CA HIS A 538 -22.90 9.21 -3.24
C HIS A 538 -22.21 8.25 -2.29
N SER A 539 -22.56 8.33 -1.00
CA SER A 539 -22.08 7.39 -0.01
C SER A 539 -23.22 6.78 0.80
N SER A 540 -23.01 5.56 1.29
CA SER A 540 -23.95 4.80 2.10
C SER A 540 -23.20 3.94 3.10
N GLU A 541 -23.79 3.75 4.28
CA GLU A 541 -23.28 2.85 5.32
C GLU A 541 -24.16 1.62 5.53
N VAL A 542 -25.15 1.47 4.64
CA VAL A 542 -26.10 0.36 4.69
C VAL A 542 -25.51 -0.82 3.94
N CYS A 543 -25.38 -1.95 4.63
CA CYS A 543 -25.07 -3.22 3.97
C CYS A 543 -26.22 -3.56 3.02
N ALA A 544 -25.92 -3.94 1.77
CA ALA A 544 -26.93 -4.58 0.93
C ALA A 544 -27.49 -5.77 1.72
N ALA A 545 -28.80 -5.81 1.95
CA ALA A 545 -29.42 -6.96 2.58
C ALA A 545 -29.01 -8.18 1.75
N LYS A 546 -28.29 -9.13 2.36
CA LYS A 546 -28.10 -10.44 1.75
C LYS A 546 -29.52 -10.95 1.47
N GLY A 547 -29.92 -10.94 0.20
CA GLY A 547 -31.20 -11.48 -0.19
C GLY A 547 -31.24 -12.91 0.33
N THR A 548 -32.05 -13.15 1.35
CA THR A 548 -32.49 -14.49 1.69
C THR A 548 -33.25 -14.96 0.46
N SER A 549 -32.58 -15.70 -0.42
CA SER A 549 -33.25 -16.52 -1.40
C SER A 549 -34.01 -17.60 -0.63
N SER A 550 -35.20 -17.25 -0.16
CA SER A 550 -36.23 -18.19 0.23
C SER A 550 -36.72 -18.87 -1.05
N GLY A 551 -35.91 -19.77 -1.59
CA GLY A 551 -36.31 -20.74 -2.59
C GLY A 551 -36.63 -22.05 -1.90
N ARG A 552 -37.89 -22.22 -1.47
CA ARG A 552 -38.47 -23.55 -1.30
C ARG A 552 -38.41 -24.24 -2.66
N GLY A 553 -37.46 -25.16 -2.84
CA GLY A 553 -37.36 -26.06 -3.97
C GLY A 553 -37.14 -27.46 -3.44
N ALA A 554 -38.09 -28.34 -3.74
CA ALA A 554 -38.24 -29.67 -3.17
C ALA A 554 -37.00 -30.56 -3.35
N VAL A 555 -36.74 -31.38 -2.32
CA VAL A 555 -35.90 -32.57 -2.39
C VAL A 555 -36.55 -33.55 -3.37
N GLY A 556 -35.84 -33.87 -4.45
CA GLY A 556 -36.19 -34.91 -5.42
C GLY A 556 -34.93 -35.71 -5.75
N ALA A 557 -35.03 -37.03 -5.70
CA ALA A 557 -33.96 -38.02 -5.69
C ALA A 557 -33.05 -38.05 -6.93
N ALA A 558 -31.84 -38.59 -6.73
CA ALA A 558 -30.82 -39.03 -7.71
C ALA A 558 -31.39 -40.05 -8.74
N PRO A 559 -30.69 -40.49 -9.83
CA PRO A 559 -29.27 -40.86 -9.89
C PRO A 559 -28.51 -40.61 -11.23
N GLY A 560 -27.21 -40.91 -11.26
CA GLY A 560 -26.45 -41.06 -12.51
C GLY A 560 -24.93 -40.93 -12.36
N ALA A 561 -24.27 -42.02 -11.99
CA ALA A 561 -22.82 -42.17 -12.07
C ALA A 561 -22.41 -42.59 -13.48
N GLU A 562 -21.40 -41.95 -14.08
CA GLU A 562 -20.64 -42.56 -15.16
C GLU A 562 -19.14 -42.21 -15.09
N LYS A 563 -18.35 -43.23 -15.42
CA LYS A 563 -16.94 -43.46 -15.14
C LYS A 563 -16.01 -42.66 -16.07
N ALA A 564 -14.88 -42.19 -15.54
CA ALA A 564 -13.69 -41.91 -16.33
C ALA A 564 -12.62 -42.97 -16.03
N GLY A 565 -12.20 -43.70 -17.07
CA GLY A 565 -11.35 -44.87 -17.00
C GLY A 565 -9.86 -44.58 -16.82
N LEU A 566 -9.21 -45.47 -16.07
CA LEU A 566 -7.79 -45.75 -16.13
C LEU A 566 -7.42 -46.37 -17.48
N VAL A 567 -6.29 -45.97 -18.06
CA VAL A 567 -5.44 -46.87 -18.85
C VAL A 567 -4.01 -46.69 -18.36
N ARG A 568 -3.45 -47.76 -17.78
CA ARG A 568 -2.01 -48.02 -17.70
C ARG A 568 -1.73 -49.16 -18.67
N ASN A 569 -0.81 -48.93 -19.60
CA ASN A 569 0.41 -49.70 -19.78
C ASN A 569 1.45 -48.80 -20.43
#